data_AF-A0A3S0ZQU6-F1
#
_entry.id   AF-A0A3S0ZQU6-F1
#
_cell.length_a   1.000
_cell.length_b   1.000
_cell.length_c   1.000
_cell.angle_alpha   90.00
_cell.angle_beta   90.00
_cell.angle_gamma   90.00
#
_symmetry.space_group_name_H-M   'P 1'
#
loop_
_entity.id
_entity.type
_entity.pdbx_description
1 polymer ?
#
loop_
_entity_poly.entity_id
_entity_poly.type
_entity_poly.pdbx_seq_one_letter_code
_entity_poly.pdbx_strand_id
1 'polypeptide(L)'
;MHGCTVMHGCTVMHGCTVMHGCTIMHGCTVMHRCTVMHRCTVMHGCTVMHGCTVMHGCTVMHRCTIMHGCTVMHGCTVMHGCTVMHGCTVMHGCTVMHGCTVLHGCTVMHGCAVLHGCAVLHGCTVMHGCTVMHGCTVMHGCTVMHGCTVMHGCTVMHGKNRLYKSKVQNILLMCVAKIFYG
;
A
#
# COMPACT_ATOMS: atom_id res chain seq x y z
N MET A 1 8.26 28.34 -23.51
CA MET A 1 8.46 29.52 -22.63
C MET A 1 9.23 29.07 -21.40
N HIS A 2 10.21 29.84 -20.96
CA HIS A 2 11.05 29.54 -19.78
C HIS A 2 11.06 30.73 -18.82
N GLY A 3 11.06 30.49 -17.51
CA GLY A 3 11.47 31.49 -16.52
C GLY A 3 10.38 32.46 -16.04
N CYS A 4 9.10 32.11 -16.19
CA CYS A 4 8.00 32.92 -15.64
C CYS A 4 7.73 32.58 -14.16
N THR A 5 7.38 33.59 -13.36
CA THR A 5 6.99 33.39 -11.94
C THR A 5 5.64 32.68 -11.85
N VAL A 6 4.64 33.17 -12.57
CA VAL A 6 3.28 32.59 -12.61
C VAL A 6 2.83 32.49 -14.05
N MET A 7 2.23 31.35 -14.42
CA MET A 7 1.69 31.10 -15.76
C MET A 7 0.32 30.43 -15.70
N HIS A 8 -0.55 30.79 -16.64
CA HIS A 8 -1.86 30.19 -16.82
C HIS A 8 -1.99 29.67 -18.25
N GLY A 9 -2.20 28.36 -18.40
CA GLY A 9 -2.52 27.74 -19.68
C GLY A 9 -1.37 27.74 -20.69
N CYS A 10 -0.91 26.54 -21.05
CA CYS A 10 -0.03 26.33 -22.19
C CYS A 10 -0.07 24.87 -22.64
N THR A 11 0.33 24.58 -23.87
CA THR A 11 0.46 23.19 -24.31
C THR A 11 1.71 22.56 -23.69
N VAL A 12 2.86 23.25 -23.80
CA VAL A 12 4.16 22.75 -23.32
C VAL A 12 4.92 23.88 -22.61
N MET A 13 5.45 23.59 -21.42
CA MET A 13 6.32 24.50 -20.68
C MET A 13 7.51 23.80 -20.06
N HIS A 14 8.60 24.56 -19.97
CA HIS A 14 9.80 24.15 -19.27
C HIS A 14 10.16 25.22 -18.23
N GLY A 15 9.86 24.96 -16.96
CA GLY A 15 10.26 25.85 -15.86
C GLY A 15 9.36 27.06 -15.66
N CYS A 16 8.69 27.07 -14.51
CA CYS A 16 8.01 28.21 -13.91
C CYS A 16 7.98 28.04 -12.39
N THR A 17 7.70 29.09 -11.61
CA THR A 17 7.51 28.91 -10.16
C THR A 17 6.13 28.31 -9.87
N VAL A 18 5.08 28.91 -10.43
CA VAL A 18 3.69 28.47 -10.27
C VAL A 18 3.03 28.34 -11.64
N MET A 19 2.31 27.24 -11.88
CA MET A 19 1.48 27.08 -13.07
C MET A 19 0.08 26.57 -12.75
N HIS A 20 -0.89 27.13 -13.47
CA HIS A 20 -2.24 26.62 -13.56
C HIS A 20 -2.53 26.15 -14.99
N GLY A 21 -2.56 24.83 -15.18
CA GLY A 21 -2.96 24.22 -16.45
C GLY A 21 -1.85 24.14 -17.50
N CYS A 22 -1.44 22.92 -17.83
CA CYS A 22 -0.79 22.62 -19.10
C CYS A 22 -1.05 21.19 -19.58
N THR A 23 -0.76 20.92 -20.84
CA THR A 23 -0.70 19.52 -21.30
C THR A 23 0.58 18.85 -20.78
N ILE A 24 1.75 19.46 -21.03
CA ILE A 24 3.06 18.91 -20.66
C ILE A 24 3.90 19.95 -19.93
N MET A 25 4.43 19.60 -18.76
CA MET A 25 5.40 20.44 -18.04
C MET A 25 6.66 19.66 -17.67
N HIS A 26 7.79 20.33 -17.83
CA HIS A 26 9.07 19.94 -17.23
C HIS A 26 9.51 20.99 -16.20
N GLY A 27 9.42 20.65 -14.91
CA GLY A 27 9.87 21.51 -13.81
C GLY A 27 8.91 22.64 -13.43
N CYS A 28 8.45 22.62 -12.18
CA CYS A 28 7.97 23.81 -11.46
C CYS A 28 8.06 23.62 -9.93
N THR A 29 7.83 24.69 -9.17
CA THR A 29 7.65 24.56 -7.73
C THR A 29 6.23 24.07 -7.41
N VAL A 30 5.21 24.73 -7.96
CA VAL A 30 3.78 24.41 -7.71
C VAL A 30 3.03 24.25 -9.03
N MET A 31 2.31 23.15 -9.17
CA MET A 31 1.45 22.87 -10.33
C MET A 31 0.02 22.56 -9.92
N HIS A 32 -0.93 23.20 -10.60
CA HIS A 32 -2.34 22.82 -10.59
C HIS A 32 -2.75 22.31 -11.98
N ARG A 33 -3.06 21.01 -12.06
CA ARG A 33 -3.60 20.31 -13.26
C ARG A 33 -2.67 20.28 -14.47
N CYS A 34 -2.14 19.09 -14.77
CA CYS A 34 -1.57 18.76 -16.09
C CYS A 34 -1.95 17.37 -16.57
N THR A 35 -1.72 17.11 -17.85
CA THR A 35 -1.73 15.74 -18.36
C THR A 35 -0.44 15.01 -17.95
N VAL A 36 0.72 15.60 -18.25
CA VAL A 36 2.05 15.00 -17.97
C VAL A 36 2.97 16.00 -17.25
N MET A 37 3.58 15.55 -16.15
CA MET A 37 4.55 16.32 -15.37
C MET A 37 5.86 15.56 -15.17
N HIS A 38 6.98 16.23 -15.43
CA HIS A 38 8.30 15.81 -14.99
C HIS A 38 8.84 16.75 -13.92
N ARG A 39 8.86 16.29 -12.65
CA ARG A 39 9.44 16.95 -11.47
C ARG A 39 8.75 18.24 -11.03
N CYS A 40 8.11 18.20 -9.86
CA CYS A 40 7.66 19.40 -9.16
C CYS A 40 7.81 19.26 -7.65
N THR A 41 7.74 20.36 -6.89
CA THR A 41 7.71 20.26 -5.42
C THR A 41 6.31 19.84 -4.97
N VAL A 42 5.28 20.56 -5.42
CA VAL A 42 3.87 20.34 -5.05
C VAL A 42 2.99 20.24 -6.30
N MET A 43 2.15 19.21 -6.36
CA MET A 43 1.18 18.97 -7.43
C MET A 43 -0.23 18.78 -6.90
N HIS A 44 -1.18 19.47 -7.54
CA HIS A 44 -2.60 19.22 -7.40
C HIS A 44 -3.17 18.70 -8.72
N GLY A 45 -3.26 17.38 -8.84
CA GLY A 45 -3.86 16.68 -9.98
C GLY A 45 -2.97 16.59 -11.23
N CYS A 46 -2.72 15.36 -11.67
CA CYS A 46 -2.22 15.09 -13.02
C CYS A 46 -2.65 13.71 -13.53
N THR A 47 -2.57 13.45 -14.83
CA THR A 47 -2.75 12.08 -15.34
C THR A 47 -1.50 11.24 -15.04
N VAL A 48 -0.33 11.72 -15.47
CA VAL A 48 0.97 11.03 -15.30
C VAL A 48 1.98 11.96 -14.66
N MET A 49 2.69 11.47 -13.64
CA MET A 49 3.83 12.18 -13.06
C MET A 49 5.08 11.32 -12.97
N HIS A 50 6.21 11.97 -13.21
CA HIS A 50 7.55 11.50 -12.89
C HIS A 50 8.20 12.40 -11.84
N GLY A 51 8.07 12.04 -10.56
CA GLY A 51 8.68 12.72 -9.42
C GLY A 51 7.92 13.93 -8.87
N CYS A 52 7.59 13.90 -7.58
CA CYS A 52 7.33 15.10 -6.78
C CYS A 52 7.70 14.91 -5.30
N THR A 53 7.66 16.00 -4.52
CA THR A 53 7.73 15.90 -3.05
C THR A 53 6.35 15.59 -2.49
N VAL A 54 5.33 16.38 -2.86
CA VAL A 54 3.94 16.23 -2.40
C VAL A 54 2.99 16.19 -3.59
N MET A 55 2.10 15.20 -3.60
CA MET A 55 1.02 15.10 -4.59
C MET A 55 -0.35 14.90 -3.94
N HIS A 56 -1.32 15.64 -4.47
CA HIS A 56 -2.74 15.41 -4.29
C HIS A 56 -3.36 14.91 -5.60
N GLY A 57 -3.52 13.59 -5.72
CA GLY A 57 -4.20 12.94 -6.85
C GLY A 57 -3.39 12.80 -8.14
N CYS A 58 -3.28 11.56 -8.64
CA CYS A 58 -3.00 11.29 -10.05
C CYS A 58 -3.54 9.94 -10.51
N THR A 59 -3.47 9.65 -11.81
CA THR A 59 -3.70 8.29 -12.30
C THR A 59 -2.45 7.43 -12.11
N VAL A 60 -1.28 7.89 -12.57
CA VAL A 60 -0.01 7.14 -12.50
C VAL A 60 1.11 8.01 -11.93
N MET A 61 1.82 7.47 -10.93
CA MET A 61 2.97 8.12 -10.28
C MET A 61 4.23 7.25 -10.30
N HIS A 62 5.33 7.83 -10.76
CA HIS A 62 6.68 7.30 -10.57
C HIS A 62 7.45 8.15 -9.54
N ARG A 63 7.49 7.69 -8.28
CA ARG A 63 8.16 8.28 -7.12
C ARG A 63 7.54 9.57 -6.54
N CYS A 64 7.17 9.53 -5.27
CA CYS A 64 6.91 10.72 -4.47
C CYS A 64 7.38 10.55 -3.02
N THR A 65 7.53 11.64 -2.27
CA THR A 65 7.71 11.52 -0.82
C THR A 65 6.36 11.28 -0.14
N ILE A 66 5.37 12.14 -0.41
CA ILE A 66 4.02 12.07 0.19
C ILE A 66 2.97 12.08 -0.91
N MET A 67 2.03 11.13 -0.85
CA MET A 67 0.89 11.06 -1.75
C MET A 67 -0.45 10.92 -1.04
N HIS A 68 -1.42 11.69 -1.52
CA HIS A 68 -2.83 11.53 -1.25
C HIS A 68 -3.55 11.07 -2.53
N GLY A 69 -3.77 9.76 -2.66
CA GLY A 69 -4.54 9.15 -3.73
C GLY A 69 -3.83 9.00 -5.08
N CYS A 70 -3.79 7.76 -5.59
CA CYS A 70 -3.60 7.50 -7.02
C CYS A 70 -4.21 6.16 -7.45
N THR A 71 -4.30 5.90 -8.76
CA THR A 71 -4.63 4.56 -9.25
C THR A 71 -3.42 3.64 -9.15
N VAL A 72 -2.27 4.03 -9.71
CA VAL A 72 -1.05 3.22 -9.75
C VAL A 72 0.16 4.01 -9.24
N MET A 73 0.92 3.41 -8.31
CA MET A 73 2.17 3.98 -7.82
C MET A 73 3.35 3.03 -7.93
N HIS A 74 4.47 3.60 -8.36
CA HIS A 74 5.80 3.02 -8.22
C HIS A 74 6.65 3.85 -7.24
N GLY A 75 6.68 3.42 -5.97
CA GLY A 75 7.50 3.99 -4.91
C GLY A 75 6.94 5.26 -4.24
N CYS A 76 6.77 5.21 -2.92
CA CYS A 76 6.71 6.41 -2.08
C CYS A 76 7.27 6.20 -0.68
N THR A 77 7.48 7.29 0.06
CA THR A 77 7.70 7.20 1.50
C THR A 77 6.37 6.99 2.23
N VAL A 78 5.40 7.89 2.03
CA VAL A 78 4.09 7.85 2.69
C VAL A 78 2.96 7.93 1.66
N MET A 79 2.00 7.02 1.76
CA MET A 79 0.79 7.04 0.94
C MET A 79 -0.50 6.94 1.77
N HIS A 80 -1.46 7.77 1.37
CA HIS A 80 -2.87 7.63 1.74
C HIS A 80 -3.68 7.21 0.51
N GLY A 81 -3.98 5.92 0.39
CA GLY A 81 -4.85 5.37 -0.65
C GLY A 81 -4.21 5.18 -2.03
N CYS A 82 -4.27 3.95 -2.54
CA CYS A 82 -4.20 3.68 -3.99
C CYS A 82 -4.92 2.40 -4.38
N THR A 83 -5.10 2.17 -5.68
CA THR A 83 -5.52 0.85 -6.16
C THR A 83 -4.34 -0.13 -6.15
N VAL A 84 -3.23 0.22 -6.80
CA VAL A 84 -2.04 -0.66 -6.93
C VAL A 84 -0.78 0.08 -6.51
N MET A 85 0.01 -0.54 -5.64
CA MET A 85 1.31 -0.03 -5.21
C MET A 85 2.44 -1.04 -5.38
N HIS A 86 3.55 -0.53 -5.91
CA HIS A 86 4.85 -1.18 -5.88
C HIS A 86 5.80 -0.40 -4.96
N GLY A 87 5.90 -0.85 -3.70
CA GLY A 87 6.83 -0.32 -2.71
C GLY A 87 6.40 0.97 -2.02
N CYS A 88 6.33 0.95 -0.69
CA CYS A 88 6.41 2.15 0.13
C CYS A 88 7.05 1.92 1.50
N THR A 89 7.32 2.99 2.23
CA THR A 89 7.61 2.87 3.67
C THR A 89 6.31 2.68 4.44
N VAL A 90 5.40 3.64 4.39
CA VAL A 90 4.13 3.63 5.13
C VAL A 90 2.94 3.79 4.18
N MET A 91 1.93 2.93 4.34
CA MET A 91 0.67 3.04 3.61
C MET A 91 -0.55 2.97 4.53
N HIS A 92 -1.53 3.80 4.19
CA HIS A 92 -2.90 3.70 4.68
C HIS A 92 -3.83 3.35 3.51
N GLY A 93 -4.17 2.06 3.38
CA GLY A 93 -5.15 1.55 2.43
C GLY A 93 -4.63 1.35 1.00
N CYS A 94 -4.79 0.14 0.47
CA CYS A 94 -4.81 -0.11 -0.97
C CYS A 94 -5.64 -1.33 -1.36
N THR A 95 -5.87 -1.54 -2.65
CA THR A 95 -6.35 -2.83 -3.13
C THR A 95 -5.19 -3.85 -3.15
N VAL A 96 -4.14 -3.59 -3.93
CA VAL A 96 -3.00 -4.50 -4.12
C VAL A 96 -1.68 -3.83 -3.75
N MET A 97 -0.88 -4.52 -2.95
CA MET A 97 0.45 -4.06 -2.52
C MET A 97 1.55 -5.08 -2.77
N HIS A 98 2.63 -4.62 -3.39
CA HIS A 98 3.90 -5.33 -3.50
C HIS A 98 4.95 -4.62 -2.64
N GLY A 99 5.12 -5.09 -1.40
CA GLY A 99 6.14 -4.61 -0.48
C GLY A 99 5.81 -3.29 0.24
N CYS A 100 5.87 -3.31 1.57
CA CYS A 100 6.01 -2.11 2.39
C CYS A 100 6.70 -2.39 3.72
N THR A 101 7.01 -1.34 4.49
CA THR A 101 7.43 -1.53 5.89
C THR A 101 6.23 -1.62 6.82
N VAL A 102 5.26 -0.71 6.70
CA VAL A 102 4.06 -0.65 7.53
C VAL A 102 2.83 -0.43 6.65
N LEU A 103 1.82 -1.29 6.82
CA LEU A 103 0.53 -1.15 6.16
C LEU A 103 -0.63 -1.16 7.15
N HIS A 104 -1.55 -0.21 6.96
CA HIS A 104 -2.89 -0.24 7.52
C HIS A 104 -3.92 -0.56 6.42
N GLY A 105 -4.29 -1.83 6.29
CA GLY A 105 -5.35 -2.30 5.41
C GLY A 105 -4.96 -2.49 3.93
N CYS A 106 -5.18 -3.70 3.41
CA CYS A 106 -5.30 -3.93 1.97
C CYS A 106 -6.19 -5.13 1.64
N THR A 107 -6.50 -5.34 0.36
CA THR A 107 -7.11 -6.61 -0.06
C THR A 107 -6.06 -7.71 -0.25
N VAL A 108 -4.98 -7.43 -0.99
CA VAL A 108 -3.92 -8.40 -1.31
C VAL A 108 -2.56 -7.79 -1.03
N MET A 109 -1.73 -8.51 -0.29
CA MET A 109 -0.36 -8.10 0.03
C MET A 109 0.67 -9.18 -0.30
N HIS A 110 1.75 -8.74 -0.94
CA HIS A 110 2.99 -9.50 -1.11
C HIS A 110 4.11 -8.83 -0.32
N GLY A 111 4.36 -9.32 0.90
CA GLY A 111 5.45 -8.86 1.75
C GLY A 111 5.19 -7.55 2.50
N CYS A 112 5.37 -7.60 3.82
CA CYS A 112 5.58 -6.41 4.65
C CYS A 112 6.37 -6.75 5.92
N ALA A 113 6.82 -5.74 6.67
CA ALA A 113 7.22 -5.96 8.04
C ALA A 113 5.98 -6.01 8.94
N VAL A 114 5.21 -4.92 9.04
CA VAL A 114 4.05 -4.82 9.92
C VAL A 114 2.76 -4.60 9.14
N LEU A 115 1.75 -5.42 9.42
CA LEU A 115 0.42 -5.33 8.80
C LEU A 115 -0.70 -5.25 9.83
N HIS A 116 -1.58 -4.27 9.65
CA HIS A 116 -2.88 -4.19 10.32
C HIS A 116 -3.99 -4.46 9.31
N GLY A 117 -4.41 -5.72 9.19
CA GLY A 117 -5.53 -6.14 8.36
C GLY A 117 -5.21 -6.35 6.88
N CYS A 118 -5.52 -7.55 6.37
CA CYS A 118 -5.70 -7.79 4.94
C CYS A 118 -6.70 -8.91 4.67
N ALA A 119 -7.15 -9.08 3.42
CA ALA A 119 -7.80 -10.33 3.05
C ALA A 119 -6.74 -11.42 2.84
N VAL A 120 -5.85 -11.25 1.85
CA VAL A 120 -4.83 -12.25 1.50
C VAL A 120 -3.42 -11.70 1.72
N LEU A 121 -2.60 -12.46 2.46
CA LEU A 121 -1.18 -12.15 2.67
C LEU A 121 -0.25 -13.26 2.18
N HIS A 122 0.78 -12.86 1.46
CA HIS A 122 1.99 -13.65 1.22
C HIS A 122 3.19 -13.03 1.96
N GLY A 123 3.45 -13.51 3.18
CA GLY A 123 4.62 -13.12 3.99
C GLY A 123 4.49 -11.79 4.76
N CYS A 124 4.69 -11.84 6.08
CA CYS A 124 4.97 -10.67 6.91
C CYS A 124 5.85 -11.03 8.11
N THR A 125 6.40 -10.04 8.82
CA THR A 125 6.95 -10.32 10.16
C THR A 125 5.82 -10.30 11.19
N VAL A 126 5.12 -9.19 11.35
CA VAL A 126 4.03 -9.04 12.33
C VAL A 126 2.70 -8.76 11.65
N MET A 127 1.66 -9.52 12.02
CA MET A 127 0.29 -9.29 11.55
C MET A 127 -0.71 -9.16 12.70
N HIS A 128 -1.63 -8.21 12.51
CA HIS A 128 -2.91 -8.12 13.21
C HIS A 128 -4.07 -8.32 12.22
N GLY A 129 -4.58 -9.55 12.12
CA GLY A 129 -5.75 -9.90 11.33
C GLY A 129 -5.52 -10.16 9.83
N CYS A 130 -5.94 -11.35 9.36
CA CYS A 130 -6.22 -11.58 7.95
C CYS A 130 -7.28 -12.68 7.71
N THR A 131 -7.77 -12.81 6.47
CA THR A 131 -8.56 -14.00 6.12
C THR A 131 -7.65 -15.18 5.75
N VAL A 132 -6.71 -14.99 4.84
CA VAL A 132 -5.78 -16.04 4.37
C VAL A 132 -4.34 -15.56 4.49
N MET A 133 -3.49 -16.38 5.13
CA MET A 133 -2.05 -16.12 5.23
C MET A 133 -1.20 -17.28 4.73
N HIS A 134 -0.16 -16.92 3.97
CA HIS A 134 1.00 -17.75 3.67
C HIS A 134 2.26 -17.16 4.35
N GLY A 135 2.56 -17.63 5.57
CA GLY A 135 3.77 -17.29 6.31
C GLY A 135 3.75 -15.98 7.11
N CYS A 136 4.08 -16.07 8.40
CA CYS A 136 4.52 -14.93 9.22
C CYS A 136 5.42 -15.35 10.39
N THR A 137 6.09 -14.38 11.04
CA THR A 137 6.78 -14.67 12.32
C THR A 137 5.82 -14.57 13.50
N VAL A 138 5.01 -13.51 13.59
CA VAL A 138 4.04 -13.28 14.68
C VAL A 138 2.66 -12.92 14.12
N MET A 139 1.62 -13.64 14.57
CA MET A 139 0.24 -13.37 14.20
C MET A 139 -0.69 -13.17 15.40
N HIS A 140 -1.57 -12.19 15.27
CA HIS A 140 -2.80 -12.02 16.05
C HIS A 140 -4.03 -12.14 15.13
N GLY A 141 -4.63 -13.32 15.04
CA GLY A 141 -5.88 -13.59 14.33
C GLY A 141 -5.76 -13.87 12.83
N CYS A 142 -6.26 -15.04 12.39
CA CYS A 142 -6.63 -15.29 10.99
C CYS A 142 -7.73 -16.36 10.85
N THR A 143 -8.37 -16.45 9.68
CA THR A 143 -9.24 -17.61 9.38
C THR A 143 -8.47 -18.82 8.87
N VAL A 144 -7.54 -18.67 7.93
CA VAL A 144 -6.75 -19.76 7.33
C VAL A 144 -5.27 -19.41 7.31
N MET A 145 -4.42 -20.32 7.79
CA MET A 145 -2.97 -20.14 7.80
C MET A 145 -2.20 -21.33 7.21
N HIS A 146 -1.18 -20.97 6.44
CA HIS A 146 -0.07 -21.83 6.02
C HIS A 146 1.27 -21.33 6.62
N GLY A 147 1.59 -21.76 7.85
CA GLY A 147 2.85 -21.52 8.55
C GLY A 147 2.97 -20.21 9.37
N CYS A 148 3.41 -20.33 10.63
CA CYS A 148 3.88 -19.20 11.46
C CYS A 148 4.82 -19.62 12.59
N THR A 149 5.66 -18.71 13.10
CA THR A 149 6.46 -19.01 14.29
C THR A 149 5.64 -18.90 15.59
N VAL A 150 4.88 -17.82 15.76
CA VAL A 150 4.07 -17.53 16.95
C VAL A 150 2.67 -17.07 16.54
N MET A 151 1.63 -17.61 17.18
CA MET A 151 0.24 -17.28 16.89
C MET A 151 -0.63 -17.14 18.13
N HIS A 152 -1.51 -16.14 18.07
CA HIS A 152 -2.70 -16.02 18.91
C HIS A 152 -3.97 -15.94 18.03
N GLY A 153 -4.77 -17.01 18.04
CA GLY A 153 -6.08 -17.07 17.37
C GLY A 153 -6.01 -17.45 15.88
N CYS A 154 -6.56 -18.62 15.56
CA CYS A 154 -6.78 -19.10 14.19
C CYS A 154 -7.90 -20.14 14.14
N THR A 155 -8.67 -20.14 13.05
CA THR A 155 -9.71 -21.15 12.79
C THR A 155 -9.13 -22.43 12.16
N VAL A 156 -8.29 -22.31 11.11
CA VAL A 156 -7.72 -23.45 10.37
C VAL A 156 -6.22 -23.28 10.12
N MET A 157 -5.41 -24.28 10.48
CA MET A 157 -3.96 -24.26 10.31
C MET A 157 -3.40 -25.47 9.56
N HIS A 158 -2.49 -25.21 8.63
CA HIS A 158 -1.64 -26.20 7.98
C HIS A 158 -0.15 -25.86 8.24
N GLY A 159 0.61 -26.75 8.89
CA GLY A 159 2.05 -26.59 9.14
C GLY A 159 2.50 -26.94 10.57
N LYS A 160 3.82 -26.93 10.82
CA LYS A 160 4.42 -27.19 12.15
C LYS A 160 4.66 -25.86 12.90
N ASN A 161 3.83 -25.53 13.89
CA ASN A 161 3.94 -24.28 14.66
C ASN A 161 3.97 -24.53 16.19
N ARG A 162 4.62 -23.63 16.96
CA ARG A 162 4.45 -23.57 18.43
C ARG A 162 3.15 -22.83 18.77
N LEU A 163 2.16 -23.58 19.23
CA LEU A 163 0.84 -23.07 19.62
C LEU A 163 0.84 -22.57 21.07
N TYR A 164 0.48 -21.31 21.29
CA TYR A 164 0.09 -20.79 22.60
C TYR A 164 -1.45 -20.80 22.68
N LYS A 165 -2.02 -21.90 23.21
CA LYS A 165 -3.48 -22.15 23.21
C LYS A 165 -4.25 -21.21 24.17
N SER A 166 -5.33 -20.60 23.69
CA SER A 166 -6.42 -20.08 24.53
C SER A 166 -7.53 -21.14 24.68
N LYS A 167 -8.26 -21.13 25.81
CA LYS A 167 -9.24 -22.15 26.26
C LYS A 167 -10.31 -22.57 25.23
N VAL A 168 -10.61 -21.72 24.24
CA VAL A 168 -11.64 -21.96 23.20
C VAL A 168 -11.21 -23.02 22.18
N GLN A 169 -9.91 -23.16 21.91
CA GLN A 169 -9.41 -24.13 20.91
C GLN A 169 -9.51 -25.60 21.37
N ASN A 170 -9.70 -25.87 22.67
CA ASN A 170 -9.88 -27.25 23.15
C ASN A 170 -11.24 -27.85 22.77
N ILE A 171 -12.29 -27.03 22.60
CA ILE A 171 -13.62 -27.51 22.21
C ILE A 171 -13.67 -27.77 20.70
N LEU A 172 -13.05 -26.89 19.90
CA LEU A 172 -13.06 -27.04 18.44
C LEU A 172 -12.17 -28.20 17.97
N LEU A 173 -11.02 -28.43 18.60
CA LEU A 173 -10.16 -29.57 18.29
C LEU A 173 -10.87 -30.92 18.57
N MET A 174 -11.70 -30.96 19.62
CA MET A 174 -12.54 -32.14 19.92
C MET A 174 -13.68 -32.33 18.91
N CYS A 175 -14.30 -31.26 18.41
CA CYS A 175 -15.34 -31.37 17.37
C CYS A 175 -14.76 -31.81 16.01
N VAL A 176 -13.62 -31.27 15.59
CA VAL A 176 -13.01 -31.65 14.30
C VAL A 176 -12.47 -33.09 14.35
N ALA A 177 -11.90 -33.53 15.47
CA ALA A 177 -11.46 -34.93 15.61
C ALA A 177 -12.63 -35.93 15.51
N LYS A 178 -13.82 -35.58 16.01
CA LYS A 178 -15.02 -36.43 15.91
C LYS A 178 -15.62 -36.52 14.50
N ILE A 179 -15.38 -35.54 13.64
CA ILE A 179 -15.89 -35.50 12.27
C ILE A 179 -14.98 -36.26 11.30
N PHE A 180 -13.67 -36.31 11.56
CA PHE A 180 -12.70 -36.97 10.69
C PHE A 180 -12.26 -38.38 11.14
N TYR A 181 -12.43 -38.72 12.42
CA TYR A 181 -12.01 -40.02 12.97
C TYR A 181 -13.16 -40.79 13.66
N GLY A 182 -14.41 -40.39 13.40
CA GLY A 182 -15.63 -41.15 13.74
C GLY A 182 -16.16 -41.88 12.53
#